data_AF-A0A920NA27-F1
#
_entry.id   AF-A0A920NA27-F1
#
_cell.length_a   1.000
_cell.length_b   1.000
_cell.length_c   1.000
_cell.angle_alpha   90.00
_cell.angle_beta   90.00
_cell.angle_gamma   90.00
#
_symmetry.space_group_name_H-M   'P 1'
#
loop_
_entity.id
_entity.type
_entity.pdbx_description
1 polymer ?
#
loop_
_entity_poly.entity_id
_entity_poly.type
_entity_poly.pdbx_seq_one_letter_code
_entity_poly.pdbx_strand_id
1 'polypeptide(L)' 'MRLILIRHGETHANLAMRWSGSKDLEITDLTENGKDQAKKLGLWFRDKSFEPTHAYHSPQRRAKNTADLAGAIGI' A
#
# COMPACT_ATOMS: atom_id res chain seq x y z
N MET A 1 10.27 -15.79 -13.74
CA MET A 1 10.06 -15.02 -12.50
C MET A 1 9.42 -13.68 -12.86
N ARG A 2 8.41 -13.21 -12.12
CA ARG A 2 7.76 -11.91 -12.33
C ARG A 2 7.84 -11.11 -11.03
N LEU A 3 8.34 -9.88 -11.12
CA LEU A 3 8.47 -8.95 -10.00
C LEU A 3 7.58 -7.74 -10.27
N ILE A 4 6.82 -7.30 -9.26
CA ILE A 4 5.99 -6.10 -9.32
C ILE A 4 6.38 -5.20 -8.17
N LEU A 5 6.58 -3.91 -8.46
CA LEU A 5 6.86 -2.89 -7.46
C LEU A 5 5.63 -2.01 -7.29
N ILE A 6 5.23 -1.80 -6.04
CA ILE A 6 4.02 -1.07 -5.70
C ILE A 6 4.38 0.02 -4.70
N ARG A 7 3.97 1.25 -5.02
CA ARG A 7 4.02 2.37 -4.09
C ARG A 7 2.81 2.29 -3.16
N HIS A 8 2.99 2.63 -1.88
CA HIS A 8 1.89 2.77 -0.94
C HIS A 8 0.81 3.74 -1.46
N GLY A 9 -0.43 3.56 -1.02
CA GLY A 9 -1.53 4.48 -1.36
C GLY A 9 -1.29 5.91 -0.87
N GLU A 10 -2.08 6.85 -1.37
CA GLU A 10 -2.01 8.26 -0.97
C GLU A 10 -2.07 8.46 0.56
N THR A 11 -1.21 9.32 1.09
CA THR A 11 -1.20 9.75 2.50
C THR A 11 -1.58 11.21 2.64
N HIS A 12 -1.96 11.64 3.85
CA HIS A 12 -2.23 13.07 4.11
C HIS A 12 -1.00 13.95 3.82
N ALA A 13 0.21 13.44 4.02
CA ALA A 13 1.47 14.11 3.71
C ALA A 13 1.68 14.26 2.19
N ASN A 14 1.22 13.30 1.38
CA ASN A 14 1.23 13.46 -0.08
C ASN A 14 0.33 14.62 -0.51
N LEU A 15 -0.89 14.71 0.03
CA LEU A 15 -1.81 15.83 -0.23
C LEU A 15 -1.24 17.17 0.23
N ALA A 16 -0.59 17.18 1.39
CA ALA A 16 0.05 18.38 1.94
C ALA A 16 1.40 18.73 1.27
N MET A 17 1.84 17.95 0.27
CA MET A 17 3.15 18.10 -0.38
C MET A 17 4.31 18.14 0.63
N ARG A 18 4.21 17.33 1.70
CA ARG A 18 5.20 17.24 2.77
C ARG A 18 6.01 15.96 2.67
N TRP A 19 7.30 16.09 3.01
CA TRP A 19 8.19 14.95 3.17
C TRP A 19 7.73 14.08 4.34
N SER A 20 7.39 12.82 4.07
CA SER A 20 6.82 11.91 5.08
C SER A 20 7.86 11.30 6.03
N GLY A 21 9.12 11.20 5.61
CA GLY A 21 10.18 10.61 6.43
C GLY A 21 9.95 9.15 6.83
N SER A 22 10.67 8.69 7.85
CA SER A 22 10.65 7.29 8.33
C SER A 22 9.73 7.05 9.53
N LYS A 23 9.27 8.11 10.20
CA LYS A 23 8.38 8.00 11.35
C LYS A 23 6.94 7.83 10.89
N ASP A 24 6.20 6.94 11.56
CA ASP A 24 4.76 6.83 11.36
C ASP A 24 4.03 7.85 12.23
N LEU A 25 3.58 8.92 11.59
CA LEU A 25 2.73 9.98 12.16
C LEU A 25 1.35 9.91 11.51
N GLU A 26 0.32 10.51 12.12
CA GLU A 26 -1.03 10.55 11.54
C GLU A 26 -1.05 11.18 10.14
N ILE A 27 -0.26 12.25 9.92
CA ILE A 27 -0.13 12.86 8.58
C ILE A 27 0.49 11.90 7.55
N THR A 28 1.18 10.85 7.97
CA THR A 28 1.75 9.84 7.06
C THR A 28 0.83 8.64 6.85
N ASP A 29 -0.31 8.58 7.53
CA ASP A 29 -1.28 7.52 7.34
C ASP A 29 -2.02 7.69 6.00
N LEU A 30 -2.52 6.56 5.48
CA LEU A 30 -3.30 6.54 4.24
C LEU A 30 -4.57 7.38 4.39
N THR A 31 -4.88 8.17 3.37
CA THR A 31 -6.20 8.79 3.24
C THR A 31 -7.24 7.72 2.89
N GLU A 32 -8.54 8.04 2.98
CA GLU A 32 -9.58 7.13 2.49
C GLU A 32 -9.38 6.78 1.00
N ASN A 33 -8.98 7.76 0.19
CA ASN A 33 -8.61 7.54 -1.21
C ASN A 33 -7.39 6.60 -1.33
N GLY A 34 -6.37 6.76 -0.49
CA GLY A 34 -5.22 5.85 -0.45
C GLY A 34 -5.60 4.41 -0.08
N LYS A 35 -6.54 4.23 0.85
CA LYS A 35 -7.10 2.91 1.18
C LYS A 35 -7.86 2.32 -0.01
N ASP A 36 -8.64 3.11 -0.72
CA ASP A 36 -9.39 2.65 -1.89
C ASP A 36 -8.48 2.31 -3.08
N GLN A 37 -7.36 3.02 -3.26
CA GLN A 37 -6.31 2.65 -4.20
C GLN A 37 -5.76 1.25 -3.88
N ALA A 38 -5.48 0.96 -2.61
CA ALA A 38 -4.99 -0.35 -2.18
C ALA A 38 -6.01 -1.47 -2.42
N LYS A 39 -7.30 -1.23 -2.13
CA LYS A 39 -8.37 -2.21 -2.43
C LYS A 39 -8.50 -2.46 -3.94
N LYS A 40 -8.45 -1.41 -4.76
CA LYS A 40 -8.50 -1.54 -6.24
C LYS A 40 -7.32 -2.33 -6.78
N LEU A 41 -6.14 -2.22 -6.17
CA LEU A 41 -4.99 -3.04 -6.50
C LEU A 41 -5.25 -4.53 -6.22
N GLY A 42 -5.85 -4.87 -5.08
CA GLY A 42 -6.24 -6.26 -4.78
C GLY A 42 -7.22 -6.83 -5.81
N LEU A 43 -8.21 -6.02 -6.21
CA LEU A 43 -9.14 -6.38 -7.30
C LEU A 43 -8.40 -6.59 -8.63
N TRP A 44 -7.45 -5.71 -8.95
CA TRP A 44 -6.65 -5.82 -10.17
C TRP A 44 -5.83 -7.11 -10.20
N PHE A 45 -5.23 -7.54 -9.09
CA PHE A 45 -4.52 -8.82 -9.02
C PHE A 45 -5.45 -10.00 -9.34
N ARG A 46 -6.64 -10.01 -8.74
CA ARG A 46 -7.66 -11.04 -9.00
C ARG A 46 -8.09 -11.04 -10.47
N ASP A 47 -8.39 -9.87 -11.03
CA ASP A 47 -8.86 -9.71 -12.40
C ASP A 47 -7.79 -10.09 -13.43
N LYS A 48 -6.51 -10.01 -13.05
CA LYS A 48 -5.38 -10.47 -13.85
C LYS A 48 -4.99 -11.93 -13.60
N SER A 49 -5.71 -12.62 -12.72
CA SER A 49 -5.34 -13.96 -12.23
C SER A 49 -3.87 -14.04 -11.82
N PHE A 50 -3.40 -12.97 -11.16
CA PHE A 50 -2.03 -12.87 -10.69
C PHE A 50 -1.99 -13.12 -9.18
N GLU A 51 -1.36 -14.21 -8.79
CA GLU A 51 -1.19 -14.62 -7.40
C GLU A 51 0.30 -14.51 -7.03
N PRO A 52 0.73 -13.43 -6.34
CA PRO A 52 2.08 -13.34 -5.81
C PRO A 52 2.32 -14.46 -4.79
N THR A 53 3.45 -15.15 -4.88
CA THR A 53 3.83 -16.16 -3.87
C THR A 53 4.47 -15.55 -2.64
N HIS A 54 5.03 -14.35 -2.77
CA HIS A 54 5.69 -13.59 -1.71
C HIS A 54 5.32 -12.13 -1.86
N ALA A 55 5.16 -11.44 -0.73
CA ALA A 55 5.03 -10.00 -0.69
C ALA A 55 5.91 -9.46 0.43
N TYR A 56 6.55 -8.32 0.16
CA TYR A 56 7.45 -7.65 1.08
C TYR A 56 7.07 -6.18 1.14
N HIS A 57 7.12 -5.60 2.33
CA HIS A 57 6.89 -4.17 2.53
C HIS A 57 7.79 -3.64 3.66
N SER A 58 7.97 -2.31 3.71
CA SER A 58 8.65 -1.68 4.85
C SER A 58 7.80 -1.78 6.13
N PRO A 59 8.37 -1.69 7.34
CA PRO A 59 7.60 -1.73 8.59
C PRO A 59 6.63 -0.53 8.79
N GLN A 60 6.69 0.48 7.92
CA GLN A 60 5.85 1.69 8.02
C GLN A 60 4.36 1.36 7.81
N ARG A 61 3.50 1.92 8.66
CA ARG A 61 2.03 1.70 8.66
C ARG A 61 1.40 1.88 7.28
N ARG A 62 1.77 2.92 6.54
CA ARG A 62 1.23 3.18 5.18
C ARG A 62 1.53 2.08 4.16
N ALA A 63 2.71 1.46 4.23
CA ALA A 63 3.09 0.38 3.32
C ALA A 63 2.40 -0.93 3.74
N LYS A 64 2.41 -1.23 5.04
CA LYS A 64 1.69 -2.38 5.61
C LYS A 64 0.20 -2.34 5.28
N ASN A 65 -0.47 -1.21 5.56
CA ASN A 65 -1.90 -1.05 5.30
C ASN A 65 -2.24 -1.18 3.81
N THR A 66 -1.35 -0.71 2.91
CA THR A 66 -1.53 -0.91 1.46
C THR A 66 -1.47 -2.40 1.11
N ALA A 67 -0.50 -3.13 1.64
CA ALA A 67 -0.34 -4.57 1.40
C ALA A 67 -1.55 -5.35 1.94
N ASP A 68 -1.93 -5.12 3.20
CA ASP A 68 -3.07 -5.78 3.85
C ASP A 68 -4.37 -5.57 3.04
N LEU A 69 -4.66 -4.32 2.64
CA LEU A 69 -5.85 -3.97 1.86
C LEU A 69 -5.82 -4.53 0.43
N ALA A 70 -4.63 -4.77 -0.12
CA ALA A 70 -4.46 -5.42 -1.42
C ALA A 70 -4.58 -6.95 -1.34
N GLY A 71 -4.78 -7.52 -0.14
CA GLY A 71 -4.99 -8.96 0.07
C GLY A 71 -3.76 -9.72 0.58
N ALA A 72 -2.68 -9.03 0.92
CA ALA A 72 -1.49 -9.64 1.53
C ALA A 72 -1.70 -9.81 3.05
N ILE A 73 -2.59 -10.72 3.46
CA ILE A 73 -2.90 -10.96 4.88
C ILE A 73 -1.86 -11.90 5.49
N GLY A 74 -1.23 -11.51 6.61
CA GLY A 74 -0.52 -12.44 7.50
C GLY A 74 0.96 -12.70 7.19
N ILE A 75 1.68 -11.71 6.65
CA ILE A 75 3.15 -11.73 6.53
C ILE A 75 3.80 -10.96 7.67
#